data_AF-A0A521ZXT6-F1
#
_entry.id   AF-A0A521ZXT6-F1
#
_cell.length_a   1.000
_cell.length_b   1.000
_cell.length_c   1.000
_cell.angle_alpha   90.00
_cell.angle_beta   90.00
_cell.angle_gamma   90.00
#
_symmetry.space_group_name_H-M   'P 1'
#
loop_
_entity.id
_entity.type
_entity.pdbx_description
1 polymer ?
#
loop_
_entity_poly.entity_id
_entity_poly.type
_entity_poly.pdbx_seq_one_letter_code
_entity_poly.pdbx_strand_id
1 'polypeptide(L)'
;MRLSLTSILLLSLVLCSRAHAAPEVKLESPLNLGDKDKEWCNGSSPEDSMILTVTDGSNPPIVRKVCASYGGGKAKTFADKKGRNYILMEYGTGRGTNAMDDHLKIYRLDQGNLFEVVDILLSWQTAPMERFVYDYSVQSNVTSGLEVTLREHPPVHFPDYIDPALGKKCCIPSDRTRTIWIDPGL
;
A
#
# COMPACT_ATOMS: atom_id res chain seq x y z
N MET A 1 -12.16 -71.18 -20.80
CA MET A 1 -11.23 -70.27 -20.10
C MET A 1 -11.90 -68.92 -19.94
N ARG A 2 -12.20 -68.52 -18.70
CA ARG A 2 -12.73 -67.19 -18.35
C ARG A 2 -11.55 -66.31 -17.91
N LEU A 3 -11.35 -65.16 -18.56
CA LEU A 3 -10.59 -63.99 -18.11
C LEU A 3 -11.55 -62.81 -18.34
N SER A 4 -12.26 -62.26 -17.35
CA SER A 4 -11.87 -61.56 -16.12
C SER A 4 -11.55 -60.08 -16.34
N LEU A 5 -12.48 -59.24 -15.87
CA LEU A 5 -12.30 -57.99 -15.12
C LEU A 5 -11.57 -56.83 -15.82
N THR A 6 -12.32 -55.85 -16.34
CA THR A 6 -12.82 -54.64 -15.64
C THR A 6 -11.92 -53.43 -15.85
N SER A 7 -12.46 -52.46 -16.57
CA SER A 7 -12.41 -51.05 -16.21
C SER A 7 -11.01 -50.47 -15.97
N ILE A 8 -10.36 -50.06 -17.06
CA ILE A 8 -9.38 -48.98 -17.02
C ILE A 8 -10.18 -47.70 -16.73
N LEU A 9 -10.48 -47.50 -15.45
CA LEU A 9 -11.00 -46.25 -14.94
C LEU A 9 -9.86 -45.23 -15.13
N LEU A 10 -9.97 -44.42 -16.17
CA LEU A 10 -9.21 -43.18 -16.32
C LEU A 10 -9.48 -42.33 -15.08
N LEU A 11 -8.69 -42.53 -14.03
CA LEU A 11 -8.57 -41.62 -12.91
C LEU A 11 -7.73 -40.44 -13.41
N SER A 12 -8.33 -39.64 -14.29
CA SER A 12 -7.84 -38.30 -14.60
C SER A 12 -7.93 -37.50 -13.30
N LEU A 13 -6.85 -37.53 -12.51
CA LEU A 13 -6.60 -36.54 -11.47
C LEU A 13 -6.59 -35.18 -12.16
N VAL A 14 -7.75 -34.56 -12.22
CA VAL A 14 -7.88 -33.12 -12.31
C VAL A 14 -7.30 -32.61 -11.00
N LEU A 15 -5.97 -32.46 -10.96
CA LEU A 15 -5.34 -31.52 -10.06
C LEU A 15 -5.91 -30.16 -10.46
N CYS A 16 -7.05 -29.80 -9.89
CA CYS A 16 -7.45 -28.41 -9.77
C CYS A 16 -6.34 -27.75 -8.96
N SER A 17 -5.31 -27.26 -9.65
CA SER A 17 -4.47 -26.20 -9.15
C SER A 17 -5.43 -25.13 -8.67
N ARG A 18 -5.65 -25.05 -7.35
CA ARG A 18 -6.34 -23.93 -6.74
C ARG A 18 -5.43 -22.75 -7.01
N ALA A 19 -5.64 -22.08 -8.14
CA ALA A 19 -5.20 -20.72 -8.32
C ALA A 19 -5.91 -19.96 -7.22
N HIS A 20 -5.23 -19.76 -6.09
CA HIS A 20 -5.70 -18.87 -5.05
C HIS A 20 -5.88 -17.53 -5.75
N ALA A 21 -7.14 -17.09 -5.87
CA ALA A 21 -7.44 -15.81 -6.44
C ALA A 21 -6.64 -14.76 -5.67
N ALA A 22 -6.06 -13.80 -6.39
CA ALA A 22 -5.34 -12.71 -5.75
C ALA A 22 -6.31 -12.00 -4.78
N PRO A 23 -5.86 -11.65 -3.57
CA PRO A 23 -6.71 -10.96 -2.61
C PRO A 23 -7.24 -9.67 -3.22
N GLU A 24 -8.52 -9.42 -3.00
CA GLU A 24 -9.18 -8.17 -3.33
C GLU A 24 -9.07 -7.22 -2.13
N VAL A 25 -8.80 -5.95 -2.41
CA VAL A 25 -8.75 -4.91 -1.38
C VAL A 25 -9.67 -3.75 -1.76
N LYS A 26 -10.43 -3.27 -0.78
CA LYS A 26 -11.26 -2.07 -0.87
C LYS A 26 -10.96 -1.15 0.29
N LEU A 27 -10.86 0.14 -0.01
CA LEU A 27 -10.67 1.19 0.99
C LEU A 27 -11.77 2.22 0.77
N GLU A 28 -12.72 2.32 1.70
CA GLU A 28 -13.93 3.12 1.52
C GLU A 28 -14.25 3.91 2.80
N SER A 29 -14.84 5.10 2.64
CA SER A 29 -15.37 5.88 3.76
C SER A 29 -16.66 5.24 4.29
N PRO A 30 -16.89 5.14 5.61
CA PRO A 30 -18.14 4.68 6.18
C PRO A 30 -19.33 5.59 5.80
N LEU A 31 -19.07 6.87 5.48
CA LEU A 31 -20.09 7.78 4.96
C LEU A 31 -20.70 7.25 3.65
N ASN A 32 -19.89 6.63 2.78
CA ASN A 32 -20.35 6.02 1.53
C ASN A 32 -21.14 4.73 1.77
N LEU A 33 -20.96 4.11 2.95
CA LEU A 33 -21.69 2.92 3.38
C LEU A 33 -22.99 3.28 4.13
N GLY A 34 -23.34 4.58 4.19
CA GLY A 34 -24.53 5.08 4.89
C GLY A 34 -24.39 5.14 6.41
N ASP A 35 -23.18 4.93 6.94
CA ASP A 35 -22.89 4.85 8.37
C ASP A 35 -22.27 6.16 8.86
N LYS A 36 -23.14 7.10 9.22
CA LYS A 36 -22.78 8.50 9.49
C LYS A 36 -22.26 8.76 10.91
N ASP A 37 -22.41 7.80 11.81
CA ASP A 37 -22.19 7.99 13.24
C ASP A 37 -20.90 7.32 13.74
N LYS A 38 -20.13 6.68 12.84
CA LYS A 38 -18.87 6.04 13.21
C LYS A 38 -17.68 6.99 13.08
N GLU A 39 -17.36 7.62 14.20
CA GLU A 39 -16.08 8.29 14.41
C GLU A 39 -15.17 7.35 15.24
N TRP A 40 -14.09 6.84 14.65
CA TRP A 40 -13.05 6.11 15.40
C TRP A 40 -11.68 6.78 15.33
N CYS A 41 -11.60 7.88 14.58
CA CYS A 41 -10.40 8.71 14.49
C CYS A 41 -10.53 9.78 15.58
N ASN A 42 -10.05 9.46 16.79
CA ASN A 42 -10.18 10.26 18.02
C ASN A 42 -10.06 11.77 17.78
N GLY A 43 -11.18 12.51 17.80
CA GLY A 43 -11.20 13.97 17.66
C GLY A 43 -11.01 14.48 16.23
N SER A 44 -11.16 13.61 15.24
CA SER A 44 -11.12 13.90 13.81
C SER A 44 -12.53 13.93 13.26
N SER A 45 -12.74 14.58 12.11
CA SER A 45 -14.08 14.62 11.50
C SER A 45 -14.51 13.20 11.07
N PRO A 46 -15.80 12.85 11.06
CA PRO A 46 -16.28 11.55 10.55
C PRO A 46 -15.81 11.22 9.13
N GLU A 47 -15.53 12.24 8.32
CA GLU A 47 -14.96 12.09 6.98
C GLU A 47 -13.55 11.47 6.99
N ASP A 48 -12.81 11.59 8.09
CA ASP A 48 -11.45 11.06 8.22
C ASP A 48 -11.43 9.54 8.51
N SER A 49 -12.60 8.95 8.75
CA SER A 49 -12.74 7.51 9.00
C SER A 49 -12.75 6.74 7.68
N MET A 50 -11.96 5.68 7.57
CA MET A 50 -11.94 4.77 6.42
C MET A 50 -11.92 3.30 6.85
N ILE A 51 -12.50 2.43 6.03
CA ILE A 51 -12.52 0.98 6.24
C ILE A 51 -11.71 0.31 5.13
N LEU A 52 -10.62 -0.34 5.53
CA LEU A 52 -9.85 -1.25 4.69
C LEU A 52 -10.45 -2.65 4.81
N THR A 53 -11.00 -3.17 3.73
CA THR A 53 -11.53 -4.54 3.63
C THR A 53 -10.65 -5.36 2.70
N VAL A 54 -10.20 -6.52 3.17
CA VAL A 54 -9.41 -7.48 2.40
C VAL A 54 -10.15 -8.80 2.32
N THR A 55 -10.32 -9.29 1.09
CA THR A 55 -10.98 -10.57 0.78
C THR A 55 -9.97 -11.48 0.09
N ASP A 56 -9.52 -12.54 0.75
CA ASP A 56 -8.50 -13.48 0.25
C ASP A 56 -9.03 -14.93 0.12
N GLY A 57 -10.36 -15.06 0.09
CA GLY A 57 -11.06 -16.34 0.24
C GLY A 57 -11.34 -16.72 1.69
N SER A 58 -10.82 -15.97 2.68
CA SER A 58 -11.27 -16.07 4.06
C SER A 58 -12.72 -15.59 4.19
N ASN A 59 -13.46 -16.28 5.05
CA ASN A 59 -14.77 -15.83 5.51
C ASN A 59 -14.78 -15.88 7.05
N PRO A 60 -14.94 -14.74 7.75
CA PRO A 60 -15.25 -13.40 7.24
C PRO A 60 -14.07 -12.70 6.53
N PRO A 61 -14.34 -11.62 5.76
CA PRO A 61 -13.29 -10.74 5.24
C PRO A 61 -12.57 -10.04 6.40
N ILE A 62 -11.31 -9.66 6.16
CA ILE A 62 -10.51 -8.93 7.14
C ILE A 62 -10.86 -7.46 7.04
N VAL A 63 -11.25 -6.85 8.16
CA VAL A 63 -11.64 -5.44 8.23
C VAL A 63 -10.71 -4.68 9.17
N ARG A 64 -10.13 -3.59 8.69
CA ARG A 64 -9.32 -2.66 9.47
C ARG A 64 -9.89 -1.26 9.40
N LYS A 65 -10.03 -0.63 10.56
CA LYS A 65 -10.34 0.79 10.69
C LYS A 65 -9.07 1.59 10.43
N VAL A 66 -9.17 2.57 9.56
CA VAL A 66 -8.09 3.45 9.12
C VAL A 66 -8.53 4.90 9.35
N CYS A 67 -7.56 5.76 9.65
CA CYS A 67 -7.76 7.19 9.71
C CYS A 67 -6.97 7.85 8.59
N ALA A 68 -7.67 8.51 7.69
CA ALA A 68 -7.09 9.22 6.56
C ALA A 68 -7.86 10.51 6.33
N SER A 69 -7.15 11.63 6.35
CA SER A 69 -7.75 12.95 6.25
C SER A 69 -8.62 13.11 5.01
N TYR A 70 -9.79 13.73 5.20
CA TYR A 70 -10.81 13.94 4.17
C TYR A 70 -11.30 12.65 3.48
N GLY A 71 -11.12 11.49 4.13
CA GLY A 71 -11.55 10.19 3.62
C GLY A 71 -10.83 9.79 2.34
N GLY A 72 -9.63 10.35 2.11
CA GLY A 72 -8.83 10.13 0.93
C GLY A 72 -7.80 9.03 1.14
N GLY A 73 -7.79 8.05 0.23
CA GLY A 73 -6.77 7.02 0.19
C GLY A 73 -6.99 6.05 -0.95
N LYS A 74 -5.99 5.21 -1.21
CA LYS A 74 -6.09 4.11 -2.17
C LYS A 74 -5.31 2.92 -1.64
N ALA A 75 -5.83 1.72 -1.89
CA ALA A 75 -5.18 0.48 -1.53
C ALA A 75 -5.08 -0.44 -2.74
N LYS A 76 -3.99 -1.18 -2.85
CA LYS A 76 -3.79 -2.20 -3.87
C LYS A 76 -3.07 -3.41 -3.28
N THR A 77 -3.25 -4.57 -3.89
CA THR A 77 -2.54 -5.79 -3.51
C THR A 77 -1.28 -5.97 -4.34
N PHE A 78 -0.28 -6.61 -3.75
CA PHE A 78 0.97 -6.95 -4.41
C PHE A 78 1.44 -8.32 -3.93
N ALA A 79 1.74 -9.24 -4.84
CA ALA A 79 2.28 -10.55 -4.51
C ALA A 79 3.79 -10.60 -4.78
N ASP A 80 4.55 -11.17 -3.85
CA ASP A 80 5.96 -11.47 -4.08
C ASP A 80 6.15 -12.76 -4.90
N LYS A 81 7.41 -13.08 -5.26
CA LYS A 81 7.77 -14.30 -5.99
C LYS A 81 7.42 -15.61 -5.27
N LYS A 82 7.23 -15.59 -3.95
CA LYS A 82 6.81 -16.75 -3.15
C LYS A 82 5.28 -16.82 -2.98
N GLY A 83 4.53 -15.89 -3.57
CA GLY A 83 3.08 -15.81 -3.45
C GLY A 83 2.60 -15.19 -2.13
N ARG A 84 3.49 -14.57 -1.34
CA ARG A 84 3.08 -13.79 -0.16
C ARG A 84 2.42 -12.51 -0.63
N ASN A 85 1.28 -12.20 -0.03
CA ASN A 85 0.48 -11.05 -0.41
C ASN A 85 0.72 -9.87 0.54
N TYR A 86 0.81 -8.69 -0.05
CA TYR A 86 0.98 -7.43 0.63
C TYR A 86 -0.14 -6.48 0.22
N ILE A 87 -0.57 -5.64 1.14
CA ILE A 87 -1.51 -4.56 0.89
C ILE A 87 -0.73 -3.26 0.99
N LEU A 88 -0.69 -2.51 -0.10
CA LEU A 88 -0.05 -1.20 -0.18
C LEU A 88 -1.17 -0.17 -0.08
N MET A 89 -1.18 0.62 0.98
CA MET A 89 -2.19 1.64 1.27
C MET A 89 -1.53 3.02 1.29
N GLU A 90 -1.91 3.85 0.32
CA GLU A 90 -1.59 5.28 0.35
C GLU A 90 -2.71 6.04 1.06
N TYR A 91 -2.34 6.88 2.02
CA TYR A 91 -3.30 7.65 2.80
C TYR A 91 -2.68 8.97 3.26
N GLY A 92 -3.52 10.00 3.43
CA GLY A 92 -3.11 11.31 3.94
C GLY A 92 -3.41 11.46 5.43
N THR A 93 -2.56 12.16 6.17
CA THR A 93 -2.82 12.61 7.55
C THR A 93 -2.70 14.13 7.65
N GLY A 94 -3.24 14.73 8.72
CA GLY A 94 -3.24 16.20 8.91
C GLY A 94 -4.38 16.93 8.19
N ARG A 95 -4.65 18.19 8.58
CA ARG A 95 -5.76 19.00 8.06
C ARG A 95 -5.31 20.41 7.67
N GLY A 96 -5.90 20.94 6.61
CA GLY A 96 -5.60 22.28 6.08
C GLY A 96 -4.73 22.23 4.82
N THR A 97 -4.76 23.32 4.05
CA THR A 97 -4.24 23.40 2.66
C THR A 97 -2.76 23.03 2.52
N ASN A 98 -1.95 23.16 3.57
CA ASN A 98 -0.51 22.87 3.53
C ASN A 98 -0.01 21.86 4.58
N ALA A 99 -0.87 21.37 5.48
CA ALA A 99 -0.47 20.55 6.63
C ALA A 99 -0.82 19.06 6.47
N MET A 100 -1.06 18.61 5.23
CA MET A 100 -1.30 17.21 4.94
C MET A 100 0.01 16.48 4.72
N ASP A 101 0.15 15.28 5.26
CA ASP A 101 1.29 14.39 5.07
C ASP A 101 0.80 13.13 4.36
N ASP A 102 1.46 12.72 3.29
CA ASP A 102 1.11 11.52 2.54
C ASP A 102 1.98 10.35 2.99
N HIS A 103 1.36 9.20 3.17
CA HIS A 103 2.00 7.99 3.67
C HIS A 103 1.76 6.80 2.74
N LEU A 104 2.72 5.88 2.70
CA LEU A 104 2.58 4.53 2.17
C LEU A 104 2.70 3.55 3.33
N LYS A 105 1.58 2.96 3.72
CA LYS A 105 1.52 1.88 4.71
C LYS A 105 1.44 0.54 4.01
N ILE A 106 2.28 -0.39 4.41
CA ILE A 106 2.35 -1.73 3.84
C ILE A 106 1.98 -2.74 4.92
N TYR A 107 0.95 -3.54 4.63
CA TYR A 107 0.56 -4.68 5.43
C TYR A 107 0.98 -5.98 4.75
N ARG A 108 1.44 -6.96 5.52
CA ARG A 108 1.53 -8.35 5.07
C ARG A 108 0.24 -9.07 5.41
N LEU A 109 -0.31 -9.77 4.43
CA LEU A 109 -1.43 -10.68 4.59
C LEU A 109 -0.90 -12.09 4.86
N ASP A 110 -1.15 -12.62 6.05
CA ASP A 110 -0.72 -13.95 6.44
C ASP A 110 -1.78 -14.63 7.32
N GLN A 111 -2.18 -15.85 6.94
CA GLN A 111 -3.16 -16.66 7.66
C GLN A 111 -4.45 -15.90 8.06
N GLY A 112 -5.04 -15.13 7.15
CA GLY A 112 -6.26 -14.37 7.43
C GLY A 112 -6.05 -13.16 8.35
N ASN A 113 -4.81 -12.71 8.53
CA ASN A 113 -4.47 -11.55 9.35
C ASN A 113 -3.67 -10.51 8.55
N LEU A 114 -3.90 -9.23 8.86
CA LEU A 114 -3.09 -8.12 8.36
C LEU A 114 -2.11 -7.67 9.44
N PHE A 115 -0.82 -7.78 9.12
CA PHE A 115 0.30 -7.32 9.95
C PHE A 115 0.87 -6.05 9.33
N GLU A 116 0.90 -4.94 10.07
CA GLU A 116 1.59 -3.73 9.62
C GLU A 116 3.10 -4.00 9.60
N VAL A 117 3.74 -3.77 8.46
CA VAL A 117 5.17 -4.04 8.29
C VAL A 117 5.98 -2.76 8.25
N VAL A 118 5.47 -1.75 7.55
CA VAL A 118 6.12 -0.44 7.46
C VAL A 118 5.09 0.66 7.17
N ASP A 119 5.37 1.85 7.68
CA ASP A 119 4.72 3.11 7.32
C ASP A 119 5.79 4.09 6.84
N ILE A 120 5.69 4.51 5.58
CA ILE A 120 6.67 5.36 4.91
C ILE A 120 6.04 6.71 4.64
N LEU A 121 6.63 7.78 5.16
CA LEU A 121 6.25 9.15 4.81
C LEU A 121 6.67 9.43 3.36
N LEU A 122 5.69 9.59 2.47
CA LEU A 122 5.88 9.91 1.06
C LEU A 122 5.99 11.42 0.83
N SER A 123 5.21 12.23 1.54
CA SER A 123 5.23 13.68 1.34
C SER A 123 4.87 14.41 2.62
N TRP A 124 5.55 15.52 2.91
CA TRP A 124 5.31 16.33 4.10
C TRP A 124 5.70 17.78 3.91
N GLN A 125 5.15 18.64 4.75
CA GLN A 125 5.48 20.07 4.74
C GLN A 125 6.86 20.33 5.37
N THR A 126 7.73 21.03 4.64
CA THR A 126 9.05 21.48 5.17
C THR A 126 9.07 22.97 5.48
N ALA A 127 8.24 23.78 4.80
CA ALA A 127 8.05 25.20 5.05
C ALA A 127 6.64 25.66 4.60
N PRO A 128 6.20 26.91 4.88
CA PRO A 128 4.85 27.38 4.54
C PRO A 128 4.42 27.18 3.08
N MET A 129 5.37 27.18 2.13
CA MET A 129 5.15 26.95 0.70
C MET A 129 6.05 25.84 0.13
N GLU A 130 6.68 25.04 0.99
CA GLU A 130 7.60 23.99 0.58
C GLU A 130 7.12 22.64 1.08
N ARG A 131 7.24 21.66 0.18
CA ARG A 131 6.92 20.27 0.47
C ARG A 131 8.04 19.38 -0.02
N PHE A 132 8.33 18.39 0.79
CA PHE A 132 9.11 17.25 0.39
C PHE A 132 8.18 16.21 -0.23
N VAL A 133 8.60 15.57 -1.34
CA VAL A 133 7.83 14.51 -2.00
C VAL A 133 8.76 13.39 -2.45
N TYR A 134 8.37 12.14 -2.20
CA TYR A 134 8.93 10.94 -2.79
C TYR A 134 7.96 10.37 -3.82
N ASP A 135 8.46 10.12 -5.03
CA ASP A 135 7.89 9.07 -5.87
C ASP A 135 8.30 7.71 -5.31
N TYR A 136 7.44 6.71 -5.49
CA TYR A 136 7.79 5.34 -5.11
C TYR A 136 7.43 4.32 -6.18
N SER A 137 8.22 3.25 -6.23
CA SER A 137 7.92 2.04 -6.99
C SER A 137 8.07 0.83 -6.10
N VAL A 138 7.28 -0.21 -6.36
CA VAL A 138 7.33 -1.48 -5.63
C VAL A 138 7.51 -2.61 -6.62
N GLN A 139 8.50 -3.45 -6.35
CA GLN A 139 8.74 -4.67 -7.10
C GLN A 139 8.98 -5.83 -6.13
N SER A 140 8.86 -7.05 -6.63
CA SER A 140 9.28 -8.20 -5.83
C SER A 140 10.80 -8.27 -5.81
N ASN A 141 11.37 -8.47 -4.62
CA ASN A 141 12.80 -8.67 -4.45
C ASN A 141 13.29 -9.90 -5.24
N VAL A 142 14.60 -9.96 -5.52
CA VAL A 142 15.25 -11.09 -6.20
C VAL A 142 14.94 -12.42 -5.50
N THR A 143 15.03 -12.48 -4.17
CA THR A 143 14.90 -13.72 -3.38
C THR A 143 13.47 -13.95 -2.88
N SER A 144 12.90 -12.97 -2.15
CA SER A 144 11.51 -12.94 -1.70
C SER A 144 11.20 -11.60 -1.05
N GLY A 145 9.91 -11.28 -0.94
CA GLY A 145 9.44 -10.05 -0.31
C GLY A 145 9.37 -8.89 -1.29
N LEU A 146 9.33 -7.68 -0.75
CA LEU A 146 9.20 -6.45 -1.51
C LEU A 146 10.48 -5.64 -1.49
N GLU A 147 10.71 -4.96 -2.59
CA GLU A 147 11.66 -3.86 -2.70
C GLU A 147 10.87 -2.59 -3.02
N VAL A 148 10.90 -1.64 -2.10
CA VAL A 148 10.28 -0.33 -2.26
C VAL A 148 11.39 0.67 -2.56
N THR A 149 11.37 1.23 -3.77
CA THR A 149 12.34 2.25 -4.18
C THR A 149 11.66 3.61 -4.13
N LEU A 150 12.19 4.50 -3.29
CA LEU A 150 11.79 5.88 -3.11
C LEU A 150 12.73 6.78 -3.90
N ARG A 151 12.19 7.71 -4.67
CA ARG A 151 12.95 8.73 -5.41
C ARG A 151 12.50 10.10 -4.94
N GLU A 152 13.41 10.84 -4.32
CA GLU A 152 13.17 12.20 -3.88
C GLU A 152 12.90 13.07 -5.10
N HIS A 153 11.74 13.73 -5.13
CA HIS A 153 11.54 14.84 -6.03
C HIS A 153 12.31 16.04 -5.49
N PRO A 154 12.99 16.79 -6.36
CA PRO A 154 13.44 18.11 -5.96
C PRO A 154 12.24 18.90 -5.43
N PRO A 155 12.42 19.69 -4.35
CA PRO A 155 11.37 20.59 -3.91
C PRO A 155 10.95 21.42 -5.10
N VAL A 156 9.64 21.47 -5.36
CA VAL A 156 9.05 22.30 -6.42
C VAL A 156 9.24 23.74 -5.99
N HIS A 157 10.43 24.29 -6.23
CA HIS A 157 10.77 25.65 -5.91
C HIS A 157 10.57 26.54 -7.13
N PHE A 158 9.86 27.63 -6.88
CA PHE A 158 9.56 28.71 -7.81
C PHE A 158 10.81 29.07 -8.64
N PRO A 159 10.66 29.29 -9.97
CA PRO A 159 11.74 29.39 -10.95
C PRO A 159 12.79 30.51 -10.72
N ASP A 160 12.65 31.27 -9.63
CA ASP A 160 13.39 32.48 -9.30
C ASP A 160 14.15 32.41 -7.96
N TYR A 161 14.21 31.25 -7.29
CA TYR A 161 15.06 31.11 -6.10
C TYR A 161 16.55 31.06 -6.49
N ILE A 162 17.29 32.12 -6.12
CA ILE A 162 18.74 32.22 -6.24
C ILE A 162 19.32 31.91 -4.86
N ASP A 163 20.19 30.90 -4.78
CA ASP A 163 20.95 30.61 -3.56
C ASP A 163 21.85 31.83 -3.25
N PRO A 164 21.65 32.53 -2.12
CA PRO A 164 22.40 33.74 -1.80
C PRO A 164 23.88 33.48 -1.48
N ALA A 165 24.29 32.24 -1.18
CA ALA A 165 25.68 31.86 -0.98
C ALA A 165 26.41 31.53 -2.30
N LEU A 166 25.67 31.06 -3.31
CA LEU A 166 26.24 30.59 -4.59
C LEU A 166 25.98 31.53 -5.77
N GLY A 167 25.06 32.49 -5.65
CA GLY A 167 24.76 33.48 -6.68
C GLY A 167 24.28 32.89 -8.01
N LYS A 168 23.77 31.64 -8.00
CA LYS A 168 23.32 30.91 -9.18
C LYS A 168 21.89 30.40 -8.97
N LYS A 169 21.13 30.29 -10.07
CA LYS A 169 19.91 29.45 -10.07
C LYS A 169 20.33 28.06 -9.62
N CYS A 170 19.83 27.64 -8.47
CA CYS A 170 20.38 26.48 -7.78
C CYS A 170 20.28 25.23 -8.67
N CYS A 171 21.39 24.50 -8.77
CA CYS A 171 21.42 23.19 -9.36
C CYS A 171 20.76 22.23 -8.37
N ILE A 172 19.59 21.72 -8.73
CA ILE A 172 18.91 20.63 -8.03
C ILE A 172 19.94 19.52 -7.72
N PRO A 173 20.16 19.15 -6.44
CA PRO A 173 21.01 18.01 -6.11
C PRO A 173 20.40 16.73 -6.69
N SER A 174 21.29 15.84 -7.15
CA SER A 174 21.05 14.50 -7.70
C SER A 174 19.86 13.75 -7.06
N ASP A 175 19.03 13.14 -7.89
CA ASP A 175 18.01 12.14 -7.51
C ASP A 175 18.47 11.31 -6.31
N ARG A 176 17.92 11.58 -5.13
CA ARG A 176 18.20 10.76 -3.95
C ARG A 176 17.26 9.57 -3.99
N THR A 177 17.81 8.44 -4.41
CA THR A 177 17.12 7.16 -4.37
C THR A 177 17.40 6.45 -3.05
N ARG A 178 16.36 5.93 -2.41
CA ARG A 178 16.45 5.06 -1.24
C ARG A 178 15.68 3.78 -1.51
N THR A 179 16.18 2.65 -1.04
CA THR A 179 15.51 1.37 -1.21
C THR A 179 15.25 0.73 0.14
N ILE A 180 14.01 0.31 0.38
CA ILE A 180 13.55 -0.37 1.59
C ILE A 180 13.17 -1.80 1.21
N TRP A 181 13.70 -2.76 1.96
CA TRP A 181 13.53 -4.18 1.71
C TRP A 181 12.60 -4.75 2.77
N ILE A 182 11.52 -5.40 2.36
CA ILE A 182 10.49 -5.93 3.25
C ILE A 182 10.48 -7.45 3.13
N ASP A 183 10.63 -8.13 4.27
CA ASP A 183 10.75 -9.59 4.38
C ASP A 183 11.78 -10.23 3.43
N PRO A 184 13.02 -9.70 3.32
CA PRO A 184 14.01 -10.24 2.40
C PRO A 184 14.45 -11.64 2.83
N GLY A 185 14.31 -12.62 1.94
CA GLY A 185 14.84 -13.98 2.14
C GLY A 185 14.01 -14.89 3.04
N LEU A 186 12.96 -14.39 3.69
CA LEU A 186 11.95 -15.20 4.40
C LEU A 186 11.09 -15.97 3.40
#